data_AF-A0A3D1F6G5-F1
#
_entry.id   AF-A0A3D1F6G5-F1
#
_cell.length_a   1.000
_cell.length_b   1.000
_cell.length_c   1.000
_cell.angle_alpha   90.00
_cell.angle_beta   90.00
_cell.angle_gamma   90.00
#
_symmetry.space_group_name_H-M   'P 1'
#
loop_
_entity.id
_entity.type
_entity.pdbx_description
1 polymer ?
#
loop_
_entity_poly.entity_id
_entity_poly.type
_entity_poly.pdbx_seq_one_letter_code
_entity_poly.pdbx_strand_id
1 'polypeptide(L)'
;MQEDTGWSYFEITPRQMHSWYWDVKQDLADATIALVWHRRIDGRQLTDSITRKTIWIDQPYLADLDIKLISLDQGQIASSHSTVDNVELIHIPILKAGQYEIQVGRKDGLNSKWTAALAWFGESQN
;
A
#
# COMPACT_ATOMS: atom_id res chain seq x y z
N MET A 1 25.32 12.94 -0.04
CA MET A 1 24.37 11.91 0.42
C MET A 1 23.73 11.34 -0.83
N GLN A 2 23.82 10.02 -1.01
CA GLN A 2 23.15 9.33 -2.11
C GLN A 2 21.82 8.80 -1.57
N GLU A 3 20.73 9.22 -2.20
CA GLU A 3 19.39 8.77 -1.85
C GLU A 3 19.02 7.60 -2.77
N ASP A 4 18.42 6.57 -2.21
CA ASP A 4 17.86 5.45 -2.97
C ASP A 4 16.35 5.50 -2.87
N THR A 5 15.70 5.88 -3.97
CA THR A 5 14.27 6.24 -3.97
C THR A 5 13.56 5.68 -5.19
N GLY A 6 12.26 5.47 -5.06
CA GLY A 6 11.41 5.13 -6.18
C GLY A 6 9.94 5.27 -5.84
N TRP A 7 9.12 5.22 -6.88
CA TRP A 7 7.68 5.32 -6.75
C TRP A 7 6.98 4.61 -7.90
N SER A 8 5.70 4.29 -7.69
CA SER A 8 4.85 3.66 -8.69
C SER A 8 3.39 4.03 -8.46
N TYR A 9 2.65 4.26 -9.54
CA TYR A 9 1.20 4.41 -9.54
C TYR A 9 0.59 3.29 -10.38
N PHE A 10 -0.31 2.51 -9.81
CA PHE A 10 -0.77 1.26 -10.43
C PHE A 10 -2.21 0.90 -10.08
N GLU A 11 -2.78 -0.01 -10.88
CA GLU A 11 -4.08 -0.63 -10.60
C GLU A 11 -3.90 -2.05 -10.06
N ILE A 12 -4.79 -2.48 -9.15
CA ILE A 12 -4.78 -3.81 -8.56
C ILE A 12 -6.21 -4.40 -8.50
N THR A 13 -6.38 -5.61 -9.03
CA THR A 13 -7.62 -6.40 -8.91
C THR A 13 -7.58 -7.30 -7.67
N PRO A 14 -8.73 -7.84 -7.21
CA PRO A 14 -8.74 -8.81 -6.12
C PRO A 14 -7.79 -9.98 -6.35
N ARG A 15 -7.08 -10.40 -5.30
CA ARG A 15 -6.10 -11.50 -5.31
C ARG A 15 -4.89 -11.28 -6.24
N GLN A 16 -4.75 -10.11 -6.84
CA GLN A 16 -3.56 -9.74 -7.59
C GLN A 16 -2.44 -9.36 -6.62
N MET A 17 -1.21 -9.59 -7.07
CA MET A 17 0.01 -9.14 -6.41
C MET A 17 0.87 -8.40 -7.43
N HIS A 18 1.50 -7.31 -6.99
CA HIS A 18 2.52 -6.58 -7.73
C HIS A 18 3.84 -6.64 -6.98
N SER A 19 4.93 -6.62 -7.73
CA SER A 19 6.29 -6.70 -7.20
C SER A 19 7.18 -5.63 -7.83
N TRP A 20 8.01 -5.00 -7.00
CA TRP A 20 9.07 -4.08 -7.41
C TRP A 20 10.39 -4.55 -6.82
N TYR A 21 11.47 -4.46 -7.59
CA TYR A 21 12.80 -4.81 -7.12
C TYR A 21 13.54 -3.55 -6.67
N TRP A 22 14.18 -3.65 -5.50
CA TRP A 22 14.96 -2.58 -4.91
C TRP A 22 16.38 -3.09 -4.62
N ASP A 23 17.35 -2.55 -5.35
CA ASP A 23 18.75 -2.97 -5.32
C ASP A 23 19.57 -1.98 -4.49
N VAL A 24 19.61 -2.22 -3.19
CA VAL A 24 20.21 -1.35 -2.18
C VAL A 24 21.72 -1.54 -2.18
N LYS A 25 22.46 -0.55 -2.68
CA LYS A 25 23.92 -0.65 -2.92
C LYS A 25 24.79 -0.56 -1.67
N GLN A 26 24.27 0.06 -0.62
CA GLN A 26 24.95 0.26 0.65
C GLN A 26 23.93 0.26 1.78
N ASP A 27 24.38 0.03 3.01
CA ASP A 27 23.50 0.11 4.18
C ASP A 27 22.79 1.48 4.23
N LEU A 28 21.47 1.45 4.39
CA LEU A 28 20.63 2.63 4.53
C LEU A 28 20.34 2.89 6.00
N ALA A 29 20.50 4.13 6.43
CA ALA A 29 19.80 4.68 7.59
C ALA A 29 18.39 5.07 7.16
N ASP A 30 17.38 4.67 7.92
CA ASP A 30 15.99 5.10 7.75
C ASP A 30 15.38 4.77 6.36
N ALA A 31 15.27 3.47 6.07
CA ALA A 31 14.51 3.00 4.92
C ALA A 31 13.01 3.04 5.21
N THR A 32 12.24 3.69 4.35
CA THR A 32 10.78 3.85 4.48
C THR A 32 10.09 3.43 3.20
N ILE A 33 9.01 2.67 3.32
CA ILE A 33 8.15 2.27 2.20
C ILE A 33 6.70 2.59 2.58
N ALA A 34 6.02 3.37 1.75
CA ALA A 34 4.63 3.79 1.97
C ALA A 34 3.77 3.35 0.79
N LEU A 35 2.66 2.67 1.11
CA LEU A 35 1.60 2.35 0.16
C LEU A 35 0.37 3.13 0.55
N VAL A 36 -0.24 3.86 -0.39
CA VAL A 36 -1.48 4.62 -0.17
C VAL A 36 -2.48 4.32 -1.26
N TRP A 37 -3.77 4.29 -0.89
CA TRP A 37 -4.86 4.14 -1.86
C TRP A 37 -6.06 4.96 -1.44
N HIS A 38 -7.01 5.15 -2.34
CA HIS A 38 -8.18 5.96 -2.04
C HIS A 38 -9.22 5.16 -1.26
N ARG A 39 -9.77 5.72 -0.18
CA ARG A 39 -11.08 5.28 0.32
C ARG A 39 -12.15 5.66 -0.70
N ARG A 40 -13.09 4.75 -0.98
CA ARG A 40 -14.24 5.04 -1.84
C ARG A 40 -15.51 5.16 -1.00
N ILE A 41 -16.46 5.93 -1.51
CA ILE A 41 -17.74 6.17 -0.86
C ILE A 41 -18.82 5.93 -1.91
N ASP A 42 -19.68 4.95 -1.67
CA ASP A 42 -20.88 4.74 -2.47
C ASP A 42 -21.98 5.67 -1.94
N GLY A 43 -22.33 6.70 -2.72
CA GLY A 43 -23.49 7.54 -2.45
C GLY A 43 -24.75 6.89 -3.02
N ARG A 44 -25.76 6.66 -2.18
CA ARG A 44 -27.07 6.16 -2.62
C ARG A 44 -28.17 7.12 -2.18
N GLN A 45 -29.10 7.37 -3.10
CA GLN A 45 -30.36 8.02 -2.76
C GLN A 45 -31.34 6.97 -2.29
N LEU A 46 -31.93 7.19 -1.12
CA LEU A 46 -33.08 6.43 -0.66
C LEU A 46 -34.28 7.37 -0.56
N THR A 47 -35.46 6.85 -0.85
CA THR A 47 -36.71 7.55 -0.55
C THR A 47 -37.15 7.10 0.84
N ASP A 48 -37.18 8.04 1.78
CA ASP A 48 -37.70 7.80 3.12
C ASP A 48 -39.19 7.43 3.02
N SER A 49 -39.56 6.25 3.54
CA SER A 49 -40.91 5.70 3.37
C SER A 49 -41.99 6.46 4.12
N ILE A 50 -41.62 7.28 5.12
CA ILE A 50 -42.53 8.02 5.99
C ILE A 50 -42.73 9.43 5.45
N THR A 51 -41.64 10.13 5.18
CA THR A 51 -41.60 11.55 4.80
C THR A 51 -41.64 11.76 3.29
N ARG A 52 -41.43 10.71 2.49
CA ARG A 52 -41.27 10.72 1.02
C ARG A 52 -40.15 11.63 0.52
N LYS A 53 -39.23 12.03 1.40
CA LYS A 53 -38.06 12.83 1.04
C LYS A 53 -36.97 11.92 0.50
N THR A 54 -36.23 12.42 -0.48
CA THR A 54 -34.97 11.83 -0.88
C THR A 54 -33.93 12.11 0.20
N ILE A 55 -33.39 11.06 0.80
CA ILE A 55 -32.24 11.11 1.69
C ILE A 55 -31.02 10.57 0.96
N TRP A 56 -29.86 11.16 1.23
CA TRP A 56 -28.58 10.64 0.77
C TRP A 56 -27.95 9.82 1.90
N ILE A 57 -27.54 8.61 1.57
CA ILE A 57 -26.71 7.77 2.44
C ILE A 57 -25.36 7.54 1.78
N ASP A 58 -24.31 7.60 2.58
CA ASP A 58 -22.94 7.28 2.19
C ASP A 58 -22.52 5.96 2.83
N GLN A 59 -22.00 5.05 2.01
CA GLN A 59 -21.42 3.80 2.48
C GLN A 59 -19.94 3.78 2.11
N PRO A 60 -19.02 4.10 3.04
CA PRO A 60 -17.59 4.00 2.77
C PRO A 60 -17.18 2.54 2.63
N TYR A 61 -16.26 2.27 1.72
CA TYR A 61 -15.65 0.97 1.53
C TYR A 61 -14.20 1.12 1.04
N LEU A 62 -13.41 0.10 1.31
CA LEU A 62 -11.98 0.14 1.15
C LEU A 62 -11.47 -1.21 0.67
N ALA A 63 -10.54 -1.21 -0.28
CA ALA A 63 -9.76 -2.40 -0.62
C ALA A 63 -8.78 -2.73 0.50
N ASP A 64 -8.56 -4.02 0.75
CA ASP A 64 -7.61 -4.55 1.72
C ASP A 64 -6.29 -4.80 0.99
N LEU A 65 -5.41 -3.79 1.03
CA LEU A 65 -4.09 -3.84 0.42
C LEU A 65 -3.03 -4.02 1.50
N ASP A 66 -2.09 -4.92 1.25
CA ASP A 66 -0.96 -5.18 2.13
C ASP A 66 0.35 -4.90 1.41
N ILE A 67 1.39 -4.58 2.19
CA ILE A 67 2.75 -4.46 1.69
C ILE A 67 3.68 -5.39 2.46
N LYS A 68 4.65 -5.97 1.74
CA LYS A 68 5.76 -6.73 2.31
C LYS A 68 7.07 -6.26 1.70
N LEU A 69 8.12 -6.29 2.51
CA LEU A 69 9.50 -6.22 2.06
C LEU A 69 10.15 -7.59 2.26
N ILE A 70 10.72 -8.11 1.18
CA ILE A 70 11.36 -9.43 1.13
C ILE A 70 12.80 -9.24 0.69
N SER A 71 13.76 -9.76 1.45
CA SER A 71 15.13 -9.94 1.01
C SER A 71 15.21 -11.20 0.15
N LEU A 72 15.88 -11.11 -1.00
CA LEU A 72 16.08 -12.29 -1.85
C LEU A 72 16.97 -13.35 -1.19
N ASP A 73 17.80 -12.95 -0.23
CA ASP A 73 18.71 -13.85 0.48
C ASP A 73 18.11 -14.38 1.79
N GLN A 74 17.37 -13.54 2.52
CA GLN A 74 16.91 -13.82 3.89
C GLN A 74 15.40 -14.10 3.99
N GLY A 75 14.63 -13.84 2.94
CA GLY A 75 13.17 -13.95 2.95
C GLY A 75 12.50 -12.69 3.52
N GLN A 76 11.29 -12.83 4.08
CA GLN A 76 10.48 -11.69 4.52
C GLN A 76 11.18 -10.91 5.65
N ILE A 77 11.43 -9.62 5.41
CA ILE A 77 12.08 -8.71 6.36
C ILE A 77 11.03 -7.98 7.21
N ALA A 78 10.00 -7.46 6.54
CA ALA A 78 8.95 -6.68 7.17
C ALA A 78 7.65 -6.78 6.40
N SER A 79 6.53 -6.52 7.08
CA SER A 79 5.23 -6.40 6.44
C SER A 79 4.33 -5.45 7.22
N SER A 80 3.36 -4.86 6.52
CA SER A 80 2.32 -4.01 7.10
C SER A 80 0.97 -4.48 6.58
N HIS A 81 0.01 -4.60 7.50
CA HIS A 81 -1.30 -5.23 7.32
C HIS A 81 -2.35 -4.48 8.15
N SER A 82 -2.92 -3.41 7.61
CA SER A 82 -4.05 -2.67 8.21
C SER A 82 -5.37 -3.12 7.60
N THR A 83 -6.35 -3.35 8.46
CA THR A 83 -7.71 -3.72 8.04
C THR A 83 -8.66 -2.52 7.99
N VAL A 84 -8.20 -1.32 8.37
CA VAL A 84 -9.05 -0.12 8.56
C VAL A 84 -8.53 1.12 7.84
N ASP A 85 -7.22 1.19 7.60
CA ASP A 85 -6.57 2.34 6.99
C ASP A 85 -6.31 2.14 5.51
N ASN A 86 -6.25 3.25 4.78
CA ASN A 86 -5.94 3.30 3.35
C ASN A 86 -4.46 3.64 3.10
N VAL A 87 -3.63 3.34 4.09
CA VAL A 87 -2.19 3.52 4.10
C VAL A 87 -1.54 2.34 4.82
N GLU A 88 -0.44 1.88 4.26
CA GLU A 88 0.49 0.98 4.92
C GLU A 88 1.88 1.61 4.95
N LEU A 89 2.64 1.34 6.01
CA LEU A 89 3.96 1.91 6.19
C LEU A 89 4.91 0.85 6.75
N ILE A 90 6.04 0.67 6.08
CA ILE A 90 7.20 -0.06 6.62
C ILE A 90 8.30 0.96 6.88
N HIS A 91 8.81 1.00 8.11
CA HIS A 91 9.99 1.76 8.49
C HIS A 91 11.05 0.83 9.07
N ILE A 92 12.26 0.87 8.50
CA ILE A 92 13.41 0.05 8.90
C ILE A 92 14.56 1.01 9.20
N PRO A 93 14.95 1.18 10.47
CA PRO A 93 16.01 2.13 10.86
C PRO A 93 17.36 1.83 10.21
N ILE A 94 17.66 0.55 9.98
CA ILE A 94 18.88 0.11 9.29
C ILE A 94 18.52 -1.01 8.32
N LEU A 95 18.53 -0.71 7.03
CA LEU A 95 18.36 -1.70 5.97
C LEU A 95 19.71 -2.04 5.36
N LYS A 96 20.09 -3.32 5.39
CA LYS A 96 21.39 -3.77 4.88
C LYS A 96 21.47 -3.67 3.35
N ALA A 97 22.67 -3.46 2.82
CA ALA A 97 22.90 -3.61 1.39
C ALA A 97 22.44 -4.99 0.90
N GLY A 98 21.80 -5.04 -0.27
CA GLY A 98 21.25 -6.28 -0.81
C GLY A 98 20.14 -6.07 -1.82
N GLN A 99 19.60 -7.17 -2.33
CA GLN A 99 18.48 -7.17 -3.25
C GLN A 99 17.18 -7.48 -2.52
N TYR A 100 16.20 -6.61 -2.74
CA TYR A 100 14.90 -6.69 -2.10
C TYR A 100 13.77 -6.71 -3.14
N GLU A 101 12.66 -7.30 -2.74
CA GLU A 101 11.39 -7.25 -3.43
C GLU A 101 10.36 -6.59 -2.51
N ILE A 102 9.73 -5.52 -3.01
CA ILE A 102 8.56 -4.90 -2.40
C ILE A 102 7.34 -5.55 -3.05
N GLN A 103 6.53 -6.25 -2.25
CA GLN A 103 5.29 -6.87 -2.73
C GLN A 103 4.08 -6.10 -2.22
N VAL A 104 3.14 -5.80 -3.12
CA VAL A 104 1.82 -5.29 -2.76
C VAL A 104 0.77 -6.30 -3.18
N GLY A 105 -0.03 -6.77 -2.22
CA GLY A 105 -1.08 -7.76 -2.45
C GLY A 105 -2.46 -7.22 -2.08
N ARG A 106 -3.51 -7.77 -2.69
CA ARG A 106 -4.90 -7.47 -2.33
C ARG A 106 -5.66 -8.70 -1.87
N LYS A 107 -6.26 -8.64 -0.68
CA LYS A 107 -6.90 -9.80 -0.03
C LYS A 107 -8.43 -9.77 0.02
N ASP A 108 -9.07 -8.62 -0.15
CA ASP A 108 -10.54 -8.52 -0.09
C ASP A 108 -11.26 -9.20 -1.27
N GLY A 109 -12.56 -9.41 -1.09
CA GLY A 109 -13.45 -9.98 -2.11
C GLY A 109 -14.16 -8.95 -3.00
N LEU A 110 -13.81 -7.66 -2.97
CA LEU A 110 -14.54 -6.63 -3.71
C LEU A 110 -14.22 -6.69 -5.21
N ASN A 111 -15.22 -6.92 -6.06
CA ASN A 111 -15.04 -7.16 -7.50
C ASN A 111 -14.70 -5.92 -8.36
N SER A 112 -14.14 -4.86 -7.77
CA SER A 112 -13.72 -3.64 -8.49
C SER A 112 -12.21 -3.51 -8.50
N LYS A 113 -11.63 -2.86 -9.53
CA LYS A 113 -10.22 -2.45 -9.51
C LYS A 113 -9.98 -1.34 -8.51
N TRP A 114 -8.79 -1.31 -7.93
CA TRP A 114 -8.35 -0.20 -7.09
C TRP A 114 -7.09 0.44 -7.63
N THR A 115 -6.93 1.73 -7.37
CA THR A 115 -5.72 2.47 -7.75
C THR A 115 -4.95 2.82 -6.49
N ALA A 116 -3.64 2.63 -6.53
CA ALA A 116 -2.74 2.84 -5.41
C ALA A 116 -1.45 3.53 -5.87
N ALA A 117 -0.79 4.17 -4.93
CA ALA A 117 0.55 4.72 -5.08
C ALA A 117 1.49 4.07 -4.07
N LEU A 118 2.65 3.64 -4.53
CA LEU A 118 3.74 3.12 -3.72
C LEU A 118 4.91 4.10 -3.83
N ALA A 119 5.56 4.38 -2.72
CA ALA A 119 6.82 5.11 -2.69
C ALA A 119 7.79 4.46 -1.70
N TRP A 120 9.08 4.51 -2.00
CA TRP A 120 10.13 4.11 -1.08
C TRP A 120 11.29 5.10 -1.12
N PHE A 121 11.97 5.19 0.02
CA PHE A 121 13.09 6.07 0.26
C PHE A 121 14.07 5.36 1.20
N GLY A 122 15.36 5.62 1.02
CA GLY A 122 16.39 5.29 1.97
C GLY A 122 17.52 6.31 1.93
N GLU A 123 17.98 6.70 3.11
CA GLU A 123 19.16 7.55 3.26
C GLU A 123 20.40 6.68 3.44
N SER A 124 21.45 6.93 2.67
CA SER A 124 22.71 6.20 2.81
C SER A 124 23.42 6.52 4.13
N GLN A 125 23.98 5.51 4.82
CA GLN A 125 24.92 5.76 5.93
C GLN A 125 26.20 6.41 5.39
N ASN A 126 26.64 7.50 6.02
CA ASN A 126 27.93 8.16 5.74
C ASN A 126 29.11 7.37 6.29
#